data_AF-A0A3P3TBG3-F1
#
_entry.id   AF-A0A3P3TBG3-F1
#
_cell.length_a   1.000
_cell.length_b   1.000
_cell.length_c   1.000
_cell.angle_alpha   90.00
_cell.angle_beta   90.00
_cell.angle_gamma   90.00
#
_symmetry.space_group_name_H-M   'P 1'
#
loop_
_entity.id
_entity.type
_entity.pdbx_description
1 polymer ?
#
loop_
_entity_poly.entity_id
_entity_poly.type
_entity_poly.pdbx_seq_one_letter_code
_entity_poly.pdbx_strand_id
1 'polypeptide(L)'
;MLPWNGIKKHKQLQQKRKQARSILQYVPLRFVSESLGTDVGWIKETSTVTINTALKKKFKVTHVRDGDTFEGKYLEGPNAGESTVIRMIGMDTPETVKENTPVQFYGPESSDHTKKMLTDKSVYIVNDKSDDPYGRTLAYVFLEDGSLYNADLVAEGYARALAIEPNTQWKDLFSYLEADAKSSRRGLWSSDATTSNTNSELMSFLEKKASEYGYSNGEFQPDQLITEEMLLKFVIIAIYPETKALFLAKSFYDLSQDEQFQQILQYAIKAGLVAKDEIIDGNDPVPLSYAHTIISRALHLNEISKDVNLSDFGVSINLTNAKTNLTMGDAILLVEKAKNIHDPLQEYFSHMAEAVKSSETIENLSSTLSDLALADKLKTFAGNVKSSVSDPELLSKVKSGASDLLSSLQSLINGGWKDLINLTKIKKAVDETNDSLKKAEDALKDAQSINYIP
;
A
#
# COMPACT_ATOMS: atom_id res chain seq x y z
N MET A 1 -37.95 10.76 -35.12
CA MET A 1 -37.25 11.54 -34.07
C MET A 1 -37.21 10.72 -32.80
N LEU A 2 -36.07 10.09 -32.50
CA LEU A 2 -35.85 9.38 -31.23
C LEU A 2 -35.79 10.38 -30.07
N PRO A 3 -36.23 9.98 -28.85
CA PRO A 3 -36.80 10.92 -27.89
C PRO A 3 -35.74 11.66 -27.08
N TRP A 4 -36.08 12.91 -26.82
CA TRP A 4 -35.46 13.91 -25.94
C TRP A 4 -35.52 13.51 -24.44
N ASN A 5 -35.24 12.24 -24.12
CA ASN A 5 -35.27 11.67 -22.76
C ASN A 5 -33.87 11.37 -22.19
N GLY A 6 -32.80 11.41 -23.01
CA GLY A 6 -31.43 11.17 -22.56
C GLY A 6 -30.80 12.32 -21.77
N ILE A 7 -31.10 13.58 -22.14
CA ILE A 7 -30.43 14.76 -21.58
C ILE A 7 -30.89 15.07 -20.15
N LYS A 8 -32.17 14.85 -19.82
CA LYS A 8 -32.70 15.01 -18.45
C LYS A 8 -32.16 13.95 -17.49
N LYS A 9 -32.03 12.70 -17.96
CA LYS A 9 -31.40 11.60 -17.18
C LYS A 9 -29.92 11.89 -16.92
N HIS A 10 -29.21 12.45 -17.89
CA HIS A 10 -27.78 12.78 -17.73
C HIS A 10 -27.54 13.92 -16.74
N LYS A 11 -28.37 14.98 -16.74
CA LYS A 11 -28.28 16.06 -15.73
C LYS A 11 -28.62 15.56 -14.32
N GLN A 12 -29.63 14.70 -14.16
CA GLN A 12 -29.93 14.08 -12.86
C GLN A 12 -28.83 13.13 -12.37
N LEU A 13 -28.19 12.37 -13.27
CA LEU A 13 -27.03 11.53 -12.95
C LEU A 13 -25.80 12.35 -12.58
N GLN A 14 -25.54 13.47 -13.26
CA GLN A 14 -24.46 14.39 -12.90
C GLN A 14 -24.72 15.07 -11.55
N GLN A 15 -25.97 15.43 -11.24
CA GLN A 15 -26.36 16.02 -9.97
C GLN A 15 -26.28 15.00 -8.82
N LYS A 16 -26.70 13.75 -9.04
CA LYS A 16 -26.48 12.61 -8.13
C LYS A 16 -25.00 12.27 -7.97
N ARG A 17 -24.18 12.37 -9.02
CA ARG A 17 -22.72 12.19 -8.96
C ARG A 17 -22.02 13.33 -8.23
N LYS A 18 -22.52 14.57 -8.32
CA LYS A 18 -22.01 15.74 -7.57
C LYS A 18 -22.40 15.64 -6.08
N GLN A 19 -23.62 15.20 -5.78
CA GLN A 19 -24.04 14.84 -4.41
C GLN A 19 -23.22 13.66 -3.86
N ALA A 20 -23.01 12.59 -4.64
CA ALA A 20 -22.19 11.45 -4.24
C ALA A 20 -20.71 11.83 -4.05
N ARG A 21 -20.15 12.71 -4.89
CA ARG A 21 -18.80 13.26 -4.70
C ARG A 21 -18.69 14.14 -3.46
N SER A 22 -19.74 14.89 -3.12
CA SER A 22 -19.77 15.61 -1.85
C SER A 22 -19.81 14.64 -0.66
N ILE A 23 -20.63 13.58 -0.73
CA ILE A 23 -20.72 12.55 0.32
C ILE A 23 -19.38 11.81 0.49
N LEU A 24 -18.66 11.51 -0.60
CA LEU A 24 -17.32 10.90 -0.58
C LEU A 24 -16.21 11.79 0.03
N GLN A 25 -16.37 13.13 0.02
CA GLN A 25 -15.45 14.05 0.71
C GLN A 25 -15.76 14.20 2.21
N TYR A 26 -16.96 13.80 2.67
CA TYR A 26 -17.35 13.89 4.08
C TYR A 26 -17.06 12.61 4.88
N VAL A 27 -16.87 11.47 4.21
CA VAL A 27 -16.51 10.20 4.88
C VAL A 27 -15.11 10.26 5.51
N PRO A 28 -14.05 10.87 4.93
CA PRO A 28 -12.73 10.91 5.55
C PRO A 28 -12.77 11.64 6.90
N LEU A 29 -13.35 12.84 6.95
CA LEU A 29 -13.35 13.61 8.19
C LEU A 29 -14.29 13.00 9.23
N ARG A 30 -15.48 12.52 8.84
CA ARG A 30 -16.40 11.86 9.77
C ARG A 30 -15.82 10.55 10.30
N PHE A 31 -15.30 9.69 9.42
CA PHE A 31 -14.70 8.42 9.79
C PHE A 31 -13.45 8.61 10.67
N VAL A 32 -12.55 9.53 10.29
CA VAL A 32 -11.37 9.87 11.10
C VAL A 32 -11.80 10.47 12.45
N SER A 33 -12.81 11.36 12.47
CA SER A 33 -13.25 11.99 13.72
C SER A 33 -14.03 11.03 14.63
N GLU A 34 -14.88 10.14 14.09
CA GLU A 34 -15.62 9.10 14.83
C GLU A 34 -14.67 7.98 15.32
N SER A 35 -13.68 7.58 14.53
CA SER A 35 -12.63 6.63 14.96
C SER A 35 -11.70 7.21 16.02
N LEU A 36 -11.56 8.54 16.09
CA LEU A 36 -10.89 9.26 17.17
C LEU A 36 -11.85 9.60 18.35
N GLY A 37 -13.08 9.07 18.34
CA GLY A 37 -14.02 9.15 19.47
C GLY A 37 -14.89 10.40 19.54
N THR A 38 -15.17 11.07 18.42
CA THR A 38 -16.04 12.26 18.37
C THR A 38 -17.36 11.98 17.64
N ASP A 39 -18.46 12.57 18.10
CA ASP A 39 -19.77 12.50 17.45
C ASP A 39 -19.88 13.56 16.35
N VAL A 40 -20.29 13.18 15.14
CA VAL A 40 -20.34 14.09 13.99
C VAL A 40 -21.78 14.24 13.49
N GLY A 41 -22.34 15.42 13.71
CA GLY A 41 -23.67 15.83 13.27
C GLY A 41 -23.68 16.69 12.00
N TRP A 42 -24.84 16.80 11.37
CA TRP A 42 -25.05 17.58 10.15
C TRP A 42 -26.30 18.46 10.25
N ILE A 43 -26.12 19.78 10.14
CA ILE A 43 -27.22 20.74 10.06
C ILE A 43 -27.50 21.02 8.58
N LYS A 44 -28.62 20.48 8.09
CA LYS A 44 -28.96 20.49 6.67
C LYS A 44 -29.27 21.89 6.14
N GLU A 45 -29.84 22.75 6.98
CA GLU A 45 -30.32 24.09 6.66
C GLU A 45 -29.16 25.05 6.36
N THR A 46 -28.05 24.91 7.08
CA THR A 46 -26.87 25.78 6.97
C THR A 46 -25.70 25.09 6.27
N SER A 47 -25.86 23.82 5.88
CA SER A 47 -24.78 22.98 5.37
C SER A 47 -23.55 22.96 6.29
N THR A 48 -23.79 22.93 7.60
CA THR A 48 -22.73 23.00 8.63
C THR A 48 -22.52 21.62 9.23
N VAL A 49 -21.26 21.19 9.30
CA VAL A 49 -20.83 20.01 10.06
C VAL A 49 -20.63 20.42 11.52
N THR A 50 -21.24 19.69 12.44
CA THR A 50 -21.01 19.86 13.88
C THR A 50 -20.18 18.69 14.39
N ILE A 51 -19.01 18.95 14.96
CA ILE A 51 -18.17 17.92 15.57
C ILE A 51 -18.29 18.07 17.09
N ASN A 52 -18.96 17.12 17.72
CA ASN A 52 -19.10 16.97 19.15
C ASN A 52 -18.01 16.03 19.66
N THR A 53 -16.84 16.56 19.97
CA THR A 53 -15.82 15.79 20.66
C THR A 53 -16.27 15.53 22.10
N ALA A 54 -16.17 14.28 22.59
CA ALA A 54 -16.27 14.03 24.02
C ALA A 54 -15.28 14.98 24.72
N LEU A 55 -15.76 15.77 25.68
CA LEU A 55 -14.97 16.83 26.32
C LEU A 55 -13.70 16.23 26.91
N LYS A 56 -12.57 16.43 26.24
CA LYS A 56 -11.24 16.09 26.74
C LYS A 56 -10.94 17.05 27.90
N LYS A 57 -11.08 16.57 29.12
CA LYS A 57 -10.83 17.38 30.32
C LYS A 57 -9.33 17.41 30.57
N LYS A 58 -8.74 18.60 30.58
CA LYS A 58 -7.32 18.75 30.90
C LYS A 58 -7.12 18.46 32.40
N PHE A 59 -6.18 17.57 32.69
CA PHE A 59 -5.95 17.02 34.03
C PHE A 59 -4.46 17.08 34.37
N LYS A 60 -4.12 17.57 35.57
CA LYS A 60 -2.75 17.59 36.08
C LYS A 60 -2.57 16.40 36.99
N VAL A 61 -1.70 15.47 36.60
CA VAL A 61 -1.34 14.32 37.42
C VAL A 61 -0.42 14.80 38.55
N THR A 62 -0.80 14.53 39.80
CA THR A 62 -0.02 14.91 40.98
C THR A 62 0.68 13.70 41.60
N HIS A 63 0.08 12.52 41.49
CA HIS A 63 0.66 11.31 42.06
C HIS A 63 0.16 10.07 41.30
N VAL A 64 1.07 9.16 40.96
CA VAL A 64 0.75 7.86 40.36
C VAL A 64 0.74 6.82 41.45
N ARG A 65 -0.42 6.16 41.66
CA ARG A 65 -0.62 5.16 42.70
C ARG A 65 -0.14 3.78 42.25
N ASP A 66 -0.51 3.38 41.03
CA ASP A 66 -0.03 2.16 40.37
C ASP A 66 -0.01 2.34 38.85
N GLY A 67 0.40 1.30 38.10
CA GLY A 67 0.53 1.33 36.64
C GLY A 67 -0.73 1.78 35.89
N ASP A 68 -1.92 1.48 36.41
CA ASP A 68 -3.22 1.81 35.82
C ASP A 68 -4.03 2.89 36.56
N THR A 69 -3.49 3.42 37.68
CA THR A 69 -4.23 4.30 38.59
C THR A 69 -3.39 5.49 39.03
N PHE A 70 -3.91 6.70 38.86
CA PHE A 70 -3.26 7.93 39.32
C PHE A 70 -4.28 8.93 39.89
N GLU A 71 -3.80 9.92 40.62
CA GLU A 71 -4.60 11.03 41.11
C GLU A 71 -4.04 12.37 40.66
N GLY A 72 -4.92 13.36 40.65
CA GLY A 72 -4.59 14.68 40.16
C GLY A 72 -5.75 15.63 40.29
N LYS A 73 -5.68 16.74 39.56
CA LYS A 73 -6.72 17.78 39.56
C LYS A 73 -7.11 18.20 38.16
N TYR A 74 -8.39 18.49 37.98
CA TYR A 74 -8.87 19.12 36.75
C TYR A 74 -8.28 20.52 36.62
N LEU A 75 -7.80 20.88 35.43
CA LEU A 75 -7.26 22.22 35.15
C LEU A 75 -8.31 23.16 34.56
N GLU A 76 -9.34 22.61 33.91
CA GLU A 76 -10.32 23.35 33.12
C GLU A 76 -11.73 22.74 33.29
N GLY A 77 -12.75 23.53 32.96
CA GLY A 77 -14.16 23.12 33.04
C GLY A 77 -14.80 23.33 34.42
N PRO A 78 -16.04 22.85 34.61
CA PRO A 78 -16.82 23.10 35.83
C PRO A 78 -16.20 22.51 37.10
N ASN A 79 -15.31 21.53 36.96
CA ASN A 79 -14.66 20.83 38.06
C ASN A 79 -13.21 21.33 38.29
N ALA A 80 -12.81 22.44 37.67
CA ALA A 80 -11.43 22.93 37.76
C ALA A 80 -10.99 23.13 39.22
N GLY A 81 -9.83 22.56 39.56
CA GLY A 81 -9.28 22.55 40.92
C GLY A 81 -9.72 21.35 41.77
N GLU A 82 -10.76 20.61 41.38
CA GLU A 82 -11.17 19.39 42.10
C GLU A 82 -10.18 18.25 41.87
N SER A 83 -9.88 17.52 42.95
CA SER A 83 -9.03 16.33 42.91
C SER A 83 -9.84 15.06 42.78
N THR A 84 -9.38 14.14 41.94
CA THR A 84 -9.98 12.80 41.80
C THR A 84 -8.92 11.76 41.48
N VAL A 85 -9.29 10.49 41.67
CA VAL A 85 -8.51 9.32 41.30
C VAL A 85 -9.02 8.81 39.96
N ILE A 86 -8.12 8.65 38.99
CA ILE A 86 -8.40 8.11 37.67
C ILE A 86 -7.98 6.63 37.64
N ARG A 87 -8.90 5.74 37.22
CA ARG A 87 -8.58 4.37 36.79
C ARG A 87 -8.64 4.32 35.27
N MET A 88 -7.51 4.00 34.66
CA MET A 88 -7.42 3.86 33.21
C MET A 88 -8.20 2.63 32.76
N ILE A 89 -9.19 2.78 31.87
CA ILE A 89 -10.02 1.67 31.39
C ILE A 89 -9.47 1.05 30.10
N GLY A 90 -9.92 -0.16 29.76
CA GLY A 90 -9.45 -0.92 28.59
C GLY A 90 -8.22 -1.78 28.84
N MET A 91 -7.58 -1.65 30.01
CA MET A 91 -6.37 -2.37 30.37
C MET A 91 -6.23 -2.60 31.88
N ASP A 92 -5.38 -3.54 32.26
CA ASP A 92 -5.09 -3.92 33.65
C ASP A 92 -3.59 -4.16 33.83
N THR A 93 -2.96 -3.43 34.76
CA THR A 93 -1.54 -3.61 35.08
C THR A 93 -1.34 -4.64 36.19
N PRO A 94 -0.21 -5.34 36.24
CA PRO A 94 0.08 -6.27 37.33
C PRO A 94 0.20 -5.51 38.65
N GLU A 95 -0.53 -5.99 39.66
CA GLU A 95 -0.68 -5.30 40.94
C GLU A 95 0.64 -5.21 41.73
N THR A 96 0.95 -4.02 42.26
CA THR A 96 2.16 -3.79 43.06
C THR A 96 1.93 -3.44 44.53
N VAL A 97 0.73 -2.98 44.90
CA VAL A 97 0.52 -2.30 46.20
C VAL A 97 -0.60 -2.91 47.06
N LYS A 98 -1.32 -3.92 46.56
CA LYS A 98 -2.39 -4.59 47.33
C LYS A 98 -1.85 -5.36 48.54
N GLU A 99 -2.31 -4.95 49.73
CA GLU A 99 -2.01 -5.63 51.01
C GLU A 99 -2.27 -7.14 50.92
N ASN A 100 -1.35 -7.95 51.47
CA ASN A 100 -1.39 -9.42 51.51
C ASN A 100 -1.37 -10.12 50.13
N THR A 101 -0.91 -9.45 49.08
CA THR A 101 -0.71 -10.08 47.75
C THR A 101 0.76 -9.99 47.36
N PRO A 102 1.40 -11.06 46.85
CA PRO A 102 2.76 -10.95 46.34
C PRO A 102 2.79 -10.00 45.13
N VAL A 103 3.86 -9.21 45.03
CA VAL A 103 4.11 -8.35 43.87
C VAL A 103 4.05 -9.20 42.61
N GLN A 104 3.18 -8.82 41.67
CA GLN A 104 3.02 -9.56 40.43
C GLN A 104 4.21 -9.32 39.50
N PHE A 105 4.56 -10.33 38.71
CA PHE A 105 5.61 -10.21 37.69
C PHE A 105 5.33 -9.01 36.78
N TYR A 106 6.35 -8.19 36.53
CA TYR A 106 6.32 -6.95 35.75
C TYR A 106 5.49 -5.78 36.34
N GLY A 107 4.95 -5.93 37.55
CA GLY A 107 4.21 -4.87 38.23
C GLY A 107 5.06 -3.61 38.49
N PRO A 108 6.23 -3.73 39.16
CA PRO A 108 7.08 -2.57 39.45
C PRO A 108 7.47 -1.78 38.19
N GLU A 109 7.82 -2.48 37.12
CA GLU A 109 8.18 -1.90 35.82
C GLU A 109 7.02 -1.10 35.22
N SER A 110 5.79 -1.62 35.33
CA SER A 110 4.58 -0.96 34.85
C SER A 110 4.24 0.29 35.66
N SER A 111 4.39 0.22 36.98
CA SER A 111 4.23 1.35 37.90
C SER A 111 5.26 2.44 37.64
N ASP A 112 6.53 2.08 37.45
CA ASP A 112 7.62 3.01 37.21
C ASP A 112 7.53 3.67 35.84
N HIS A 113 7.09 2.93 34.82
CA HIS A 113 6.81 3.50 33.50
C HIS A 113 5.75 4.60 33.58
N THR A 114 4.62 4.32 34.24
CA THR A 114 3.55 5.31 34.43
C THR A 114 3.99 6.49 35.29
N LYS A 115 4.77 6.27 36.36
CA LYS A 115 5.37 7.37 37.13
C LYS A 115 6.24 8.27 36.26
N LYS A 116 7.14 7.70 35.45
CA LYS A 116 8.02 8.46 34.56
C LYS A 116 7.24 9.22 33.48
N MET A 117 6.19 8.61 32.96
CA MET A 117 5.43 9.18 31.85
C MET A 117 4.42 10.22 32.30
N LEU A 118 3.80 10.09 33.47
CA LEU A 118 2.66 10.91 33.86
C LEU A 118 2.91 11.84 35.06
N THR A 119 3.83 11.53 35.98
CA THR A 119 4.02 12.34 37.21
C THR A 119 4.34 13.80 36.87
N ASP A 120 3.62 14.71 37.51
CA ASP A 120 3.73 16.16 37.28
C ASP A 120 3.53 16.58 35.81
N LYS A 121 2.87 15.75 34.99
CA LYS A 121 2.50 16.11 33.61
C LYS A 121 1.02 16.41 33.48
N SER A 122 0.69 17.16 32.44
CA SER A 122 -0.69 17.41 32.03
C SER A 122 -1.10 16.38 30.98
N VAL A 123 -2.30 15.84 31.15
CA VAL A 123 -2.92 14.88 30.23
C VAL A 123 -4.35 15.30 29.93
N TYR A 124 -4.94 14.68 28.94
CA TYR A 124 -6.36 14.83 28.63
C TYR A 124 -7.09 13.54 28.99
N ILE A 125 -8.16 13.64 29.77
CA ILE A 125 -8.97 12.48 30.13
C ILE A 125 -10.34 12.51 29.43
N VAL A 126 -10.77 11.34 28.98
CA VAL A 126 -12.09 11.11 28.36
C VAL A 126 -12.81 10.04 29.15
N ASN A 127 -13.91 10.42 29.81
CA ASN A 127 -14.80 9.51 30.50
C ASN A 127 -15.56 8.63 29.49
N ASP A 128 -15.88 7.39 29.88
CA ASP A 128 -16.82 6.54 29.14
C ASP A 128 -18.17 6.45 29.89
N LYS A 129 -19.00 5.45 29.57
CA LYS A 129 -20.43 5.35 29.87
C LYS A 129 -20.81 5.06 31.33
N SER A 130 -19.87 4.70 32.22
CA SER A 130 -20.22 4.40 33.62
C SER A 130 -19.25 4.96 34.65
N ASP A 131 -19.78 5.20 35.85
CA ASP A 131 -18.99 5.51 37.04
C ASP A 131 -18.49 4.22 37.72
N ASP A 132 -17.33 4.30 38.38
CA ASP A 132 -16.76 3.18 39.14
C ASP A 132 -17.52 2.98 40.47
N PRO A 133 -17.96 1.75 40.81
CA PRO A 133 -18.58 1.47 42.11
C PRO A 133 -17.72 1.84 43.33
N TYR A 134 -16.41 2.00 43.14
CA TYR A 134 -15.45 2.37 44.18
C TYR A 134 -15.10 3.87 44.21
N GLY A 135 -15.83 4.70 43.45
CA GLY A 135 -15.70 6.16 43.48
C GLY A 135 -14.52 6.72 42.67
N ARG A 136 -13.82 5.91 41.87
CA ARG A 136 -12.81 6.39 40.92
C ARG A 136 -13.47 6.90 39.63
N THR A 137 -12.79 7.79 38.95
CA THR A 137 -13.17 8.21 37.60
C THR A 137 -12.58 7.24 36.58
N LEU A 138 -13.45 6.57 35.81
CA LEU A 138 -13.04 5.68 34.71
C LEU A 138 -12.76 6.51 33.46
N ALA A 139 -11.56 6.40 32.89
CA ALA A 139 -11.19 7.21 31.73
C ALA A 139 -10.13 6.59 30.80
N TYR A 140 -10.18 7.00 29.53
CA TYR A 140 -9.06 6.93 28.60
C TYR A 140 -8.17 8.17 28.74
N VAL A 141 -6.86 8.00 28.64
CA VAL A 141 -5.86 9.04 28.88
C VAL A 141 -5.09 9.33 27.61
N PHE A 142 -5.07 10.59 27.21
CA PHE A 142 -4.31 11.08 26.08
C PHE A 142 -3.18 12.00 26.55
N LEU A 143 -2.00 11.82 25.97
CA LEU A 143 -0.86 12.73 26.17
C LEU A 143 -1.08 14.04 25.41
N GLU A 144 -0.22 15.04 25.65
CA GLU A 144 -0.33 16.35 24.99
C GLU A 144 -0.15 16.27 23.47
N ASP A 145 0.61 15.29 22.97
CA ASP A 145 0.78 15.02 21.54
C ASP A 145 -0.40 14.26 20.90
N GLY A 146 -1.40 13.88 21.69
CA GLY A 146 -2.59 13.16 21.23
C GLY A 146 -2.50 11.64 21.28
N SER A 147 -1.39 11.06 21.74
CA SER A 147 -1.21 9.60 21.88
C SER A 147 -2.12 9.04 22.97
N LEU A 148 -2.75 7.88 22.72
CA LEU A 148 -3.58 7.17 23.70
C LEU A 148 -2.69 6.35 24.64
N TYR A 149 -2.39 6.90 25.80
CA TYR A 149 -1.43 6.31 26.74
C TYR A 149 -1.85 4.91 27.25
N ASN A 150 -3.16 4.65 27.38
CA ASN A 150 -3.67 3.33 27.73
C ASN A 150 -3.21 2.27 26.71
N ALA A 151 -3.22 2.63 25.42
CA ALA A 151 -2.86 1.73 24.33
C ALA A 151 -1.35 1.48 24.32
N ASP A 152 -0.55 2.50 24.58
CA ASP A 152 0.91 2.39 24.70
C ASP A 152 1.32 1.39 25.79
N LEU A 153 0.65 1.42 26.96
CA LEU A 153 0.93 0.47 28.04
C LEU A 153 0.65 -1.00 27.64
N VAL A 154 -0.42 -1.24 26.89
CA VAL A 154 -0.75 -2.59 26.41
C VAL A 154 0.22 -3.02 25.30
N ALA A 155 0.52 -2.11 24.37
CA ALA A 155 1.44 -2.35 23.26
C ALA A 155 2.84 -2.73 23.74
N GLU A 156 3.36 -2.03 24.74
CA GLU A 156 4.69 -2.27 25.31
C GLU A 156 4.71 -3.42 26.35
N GLY A 157 3.55 -4.04 26.61
CA GLY A 157 3.44 -5.18 27.52
C GLY A 157 3.53 -4.82 29.00
N TYR A 158 3.27 -3.56 29.37
CA TYR A 158 3.10 -3.16 30.78
C TYR A 158 1.70 -3.50 31.33
N ALA A 159 0.71 -3.71 30.45
CA ALA A 159 -0.65 -4.05 30.83
C ALA A 159 -1.26 -5.15 29.97
N ARG A 160 -2.26 -5.85 30.52
CA ARG A 160 -3.14 -6.76 29.77
C ARG A 160 -4.37 -6.02 29.27
N ALA A 161 -4.96 -6.44 28.16
CA ALA A 161 -6.23 -5.88 27.71
C ALA A 161 -7.36 -6.31 28.65
N LEU A 162 -8.23 -5.37 29.03
CA LEU A 162 -9.37 -5.63 29.90
C LEU A 162 -10.59 -4.82 29.45
N ALA A 163 -11.60 -5.51 28.93
CA ALA A 163 -12.86 -4.91 28.49
C ALA A 163 -13.98 -5.26 29.48
N ILE A 164 -14.59 -4.24 30.09
CA ILE A 164 -15.71 -4.39 31.03
C ILE A 164 -16.86 -3.53 30.53
N GLU A 165 -18.00 -4.15 30.21
CA GLU A 165 -19.22 -3.46 29.80
C GLU A 165 -19.71 -2.49 30.91
N PRO A 166 -20.19 -1.28 30.57
CA PRO A 166 -20.43 -0.75 29.21
C PRO A 166 -19.22 -0.08 28.54
N ASN A 167 -18.05 -0.06 29.20
CA ASN A 167 -16.87 0.70 28.79
C ASN A 167 -15.95 -0.12 27.87
N THR A 168 -16.43 -0.43 26.67
CA THR A 168 -15.75 -1.33 25.72
C THR A 168 -15.42 -0.68 24.38
N GLN A 169 -15.45 0.67 24.32
CA GLN A 169 -15.29 1.44 23.07
C GLN A 169 -14.07 1.04 22.24
N TRP A 170 -12.95 0.70 22.89
CA TRP A 170 -11.66 0.39 22.22
C TRP A 170 -11.22 -1.07 22.43
N LYS A 171 -12.12 -1.98 22.80
CA LYS A 171 -11.77 -3.36 23.16
C LYS A 171 -10.95 -4.08 22.09
N ASP A 172 -11.30 -3.90 20.82
CA ASP A 172 -10.67 -4.61 19.70
C ASP A 172 -9.23 -4.11 19.48
N LEU A 173 -8.99 -2.80 19.67
CA LEU A 173 -7.65 -2.22 19.64
C LEU A 173 -6.77 -2.81 20.74
N PHE A 174 -7.26 -2.83 21.99
CA PHE A 174 -6.47 -3.36 23.11
C PHE A 174 -6.19 -4.85 22.96
N SER A 175 -7.16 -5.65 22.49
CA SER A 175 -6.95 -7.08 22.22
C SER A 175 -5.88 -7.31 21.15
N TYR A 176 -5.85 -6.49 20.10
CA TYR A 176 -4.80 -6.56 19.08
C TYR A 176 -3.42 -6.21 19.65
N LEU A 177 -3.32 -5.10 20.39
CA LEU A 177 -2.05 -4.65 20.98
C LEU A 177 -1.50 -5.65 22.00
N GLU A 178 -2.37 -6.29 22.79
CA GLU A 178 -1.94 -7.34 23.72
C GLU A 178 -1.41 -8.57 22.97
N ALA A 179 -2.06 -8.96 21.86
CA ALA A 179 -1.58 -10.06 21.02
C ALA A 179 -0.21 -9.76 20.41
N ASP A 180 0.03 -8.53 19.96
CA ASP A 180 1.33 -8.09 19.44
C ASP A 180 2.40 -8.00 20.54
N ALA A 181 2.05 -7.53 21.73
CA ALA A 181 2.95 -7.52 22.88
C ALA A 181 3.35 -8.94 23.29
N LYS A 182 2.41 -9.89 23.26
CA LYS A 182 2.63 -11.32 23.52
C LYS A 182 3.55 -11.94 22.47
N SER A 183 3.27 -11.73 21.17
CA SER A 183 4.08 -12.29 20.09
C SER A 183 5.51 -11.73 20.09
N SER A 184 5.65 -10.46 20.45
CA SER A 184 6.92 -9.75 20.54
C SER A 184 7.63 -9.91 21.88
N ARG A 185 7.06 -10.70 22.81
CA ARG A 185 7.58 -10.96 24.16
C ARG A 185 7.94 -9.69 24.94
N ARG A 186 7.15 -8.63 24.76
CA ARG A 186 7.38 -7.35 25.45
C ARG A 186 6.87 -7.41 26.89
N GLY A 187 7.60 -6.79 27.79
CA GLY A 187 7.23 -6.63 29.19
C GLY A 187 6.74 -7.87 29.94
N LEU A 188 5.46 -7.89 30.29
CA LEU A 188 4.73 -8.98 30.95
C LEU A 188 4.95 -10.36 30.32
N TRP A 189 5.29 -10.37 29.05
CA TRP A 189 5.43 -11.56 28.23
C TRP A 189 6.89 -12.02 28.10
N SER A 190 7.81 -11.47 28.92
CA SER A 190 9.26 -11.66 28.80
C SER A 190 9.87 -12.83 29.59
N SER A 191 9.18 -13.50 30.53
CA SER A 191 9.74 -14.70 31.19
C SER A 191 8.71 -15.77 31.62
N ASP A 192 9.01 -17.03 31.26
CA ASP A 192 8.14 -18.21 31.20
C ASP A 192 7.76 -18.85 32.55
N ALA A 193 6.47 -19.20 32.74
CA ALA A 193 6.05 -20.37 33.52
C ALA A 193 4.60 -20.81 33.19
N THR A 194 4.37 -21.31 31.96
CA THR A 194 3.65 -22.58 31.72
C THR A 194 3.85 -23.06 30.28
N THR A 195 4.93 -23.82 30.13
CA THR A 195 4.95 -25.14 29.46
C THR A 195 4.85 -25.18 27.92
N SER A 196 5.98 -24.82 27.31
CA SER A 196 6.82 -25.75 26.53
C SER A 196 6.34 -26.33 25.20
N ASN A 197 5.26 -25.84 24.60
CA ASN A 197 5.00 -26.09 23.17
C ASN A 197 5.13 -24.83 22.32
N THR A 198 4.65 -23.67 22.79
CA THR A 198 4.58 -22.47 21.94
C THR A 198 5.94 -21.81 21.69
N ASN A 199 6.88 -21.83 22.64
CA ASN A 199 8.23 -21.30 22.38
C ASN A 199 9.06 -22.22 21.49
N SER A 200 8.91 -23.55 21.57
CA SER A 200 9.59 -24.44 20.63
C SER A 200 8.90 -24.40 19.25
N GLU A 201 7.57 -24.31 19.19
CA GLU A 201 6.82 -24.21 17.93
C GLU A 201 7.03 -22.86 17.25
N LEU A 202 7.06 -21.74 17.99
CA LEU A 202 7.34 -20.42 17.44
C LEU A 202 8.81 -20.30 17.04
N MET A 203 9.75 -20.73 17.88
CA MET A 203 11.17 -20.70 17.49
C MET A 203 11.44 -21.67 16.35
N SER A 204 10.83 -22.85 16.32
CA SER A 204 10.88 -23.78 15.18
C SER A 204 10.22 -23.17 13.93
N PHE A 205 9.10 -22.46 14.07
CA PHE A 205 8.46 -21.76 12.96
C PHE A 205 9.31 -20.61 12.46
N LEU A 206 9.90 -19.80 13.34
CA LEU A 206 10.78 -18.68 13.00
C LEU A 206 12.09 -19.17 12.42
N GLU A 207 12.69 -20.23 12.95
CA GLU A 207 13.87 -20.89 12.40
C GLU A 207 13.55 -21.52 11.05
N LYS A 208 12.36 -22.14 10.90
CA LYS A 208 11.88 -22.65 9.61
C LYS A 208 11.64 -21.52 8.61
N LYS A 209 11.03 -20.39 9.00
CA LYS A 209 10.80 -19.24 8.11
C LYS A 209 12.08 -18.47 7.80
N ALA A 210 12.94 -18.27 8.78
CA ALA A 210 14.27 -17.72 8.58
C ALA A 210 15.04 -18.60 7.61
N SER A 211 15.03 -19.92 7.83
CA SER A 211 15.66 -20.87 6.92
C SER A 211 15.01 -20.82 5.55
N GLU A 212 13.68 -20.72 5.41
CA GLU A 212 13.05 -20.50 4.10
C GLU A 212 13.65 -19.27 3.42
N TYR A 213 13.80 -18.13 4.11
CA TYR A 213 14.36 -16.89 3.55
C TYR A 213 15.89 -16.79 3.52
N GLY A 214 16.62 -17.91 3.64
CA GLY A 214 18.07 -17.94 3.54
C GLY A 214 18.81 -17.66 4.85
N TYR A 215 18.16 -17.52 6.00
CA TYR A 215 18.81 -17.35 7.30
C TYR A 215 18.86 -18.68 8.06
N SER A 216 20.05 -19.23 8.24
CA SER A 216 20.25 -20.44 9.05
C SER A 216 21.40 -20.25 10.02
N ASN A 217 21.25 -20.77 11.25
CA ASN A 217 22.23 -20.58 12.33
C ASN A 217 22.64 -19.12 12.60
N GLY A 218 21.72 -18.17 12.37
CA GLY A 218 21.97 -16.74 12.56
C GLY A 218 22.77 -16.06 11.44
N GLU A 219 23.10 -16.79 10.36
CA GLU A 219 23.82 -16.25 9.20
C GLU A 219 22.99 -16.32 7.93
N PHE A 220 23.11 -15.30 7.08
CA PHE A 220 22.49 -15.27 5.76
C PHE A 220 23.27 -16.16 4.78
N GLN A 221 22.56 -17.07 4.12
CA GLN A 221 23.05 -18.09 3.20
C GLN A 221 22.58 -17.76 1.77
N PRO A 222 23.37 -16.96 1.02
CA PRO A 222 22.97 -16.52 -0.32
C PRO A 222 22.86 -17.67 -1.34
N ASP A 223 23.55 -18.79 -1.12
CA ASP A 223 23.55 -19.96 -2.00
C ASP A 223 22.32 -20.87 -1.86
N GLN A 224 21.45 -20.60 -0.88
CA GLN A 224 20.26 -21.41 -0.66
C GLN A 224 19.31 -21.31 -1.87
N LEU A 225 18.82 -22.44 -2.34
CA LEU A 225 17.82 -22.47 -3.40
C LEU A 225 16.47 -21.95 -2.91
N ILE A 226 15.77 -21.20 -3.75
CA ILE A 226 14.46 -20.65 -3.41
C ILE A 226 13.33 -21.38 -4.15
N THR A 227 12.15 -21.38 -3.54
CA THR A 227 10.92 -21.91 -4.15
C THR A 227 10.20 -20.83 -4.96
N GLU A 228 9.27 -21.26 -5.81
CA GLU A 228 8.45 -20.35 -6.63
C GLU A 228 7.65 -19.37 -5.76
N GLU A 229 7.07 -19.88 -4.67
CA GLU A 229 6.29 -19.08 -3.72
C GLU A 229 7.13 -17.95 -3.11
N MET A 230 8.38 -18.25 -2.72
CA MET A 230 9.28 -17.25 -2.15
C MET A 230 9.65 -16.18 -3.18
N LEU A 231 9.98 -16.59 -4.41
CA LEU A 231 10.30 -15.64 -5.48
C LEU A 231 9.13 -14.70 -5.75
N LEU A 232 7.92 -15.25 -5.85
CA LEU A 232 6.70 -14.49 -6.12
C LEU A 232 6.45 -13.45 -5.02
N LYS A 233 6.58 -13.84 -3.74
CA LYS A 233 6.44 -12.93 -2.59
C LYS A 233 7.43 -11.78 -2.66
N PHE A 234 8.71 -12.05 -2.94
CA PHE A 234 9.73 -11.00 -3.05
C PHE A 234 9.44 -10.03 -4.19
N VAL A 235 9.05 -10.54 -5.35
CA VAL A 235 8.72 -9.74 -6.53
C VAL A 235 7.53 -8.82 -6.23
N ILE A 236 6.46 -9.34 -5.62
CA ILE A 236 5.27 -8.55 -5.25
C ILE A 236 5.64 -7.43 -4.28
N ILE A 237 6.41 -7.74 -3.23
CA ILE A 237 6.80 -6.75 -2.21
C ILE A 237 7.69 -5.65 -2.81
N ALA A 238 8.58 -6.02 -3.74
CA ALA A 238 9.53 -5.08 -4.31
C ALA A 238 8.89 -4.13 -5.32
N ILE A 239 8.00 -4.65 -6.18
CA ILE A 239 7.34 -3.87 -7.24
C ILE A 239 6.14 -3.09 -6.69
N TYR A 240 5.42 -3.65 -5.72
CA TYR A 240 4.24 -3.03 -5.12
C TYR A 240 4.50 -2.67 -3.65
N PRO A 241 5.29 -1.62 -3.35
CA PRO A 241 5.71 -1.29 -1.99
C PRO A 241 4.54 -0.98 -1.03
N GLU A 242 3.36 -0.64 -1.53
CA GLU A 242 2.12 -0.53 -0.72
C GLU A 242 1.74 -1.87 -0.05
N THR A 243 2.18 -3.00 -0.62
CA THR A 243 2.02 -4.33 -0.03
C THR A 243 2.98 -4.59 1.13
N LYS A 244 4.09 -3.85 1.23
CA LYS A 244 5.12 -4.04 2.26
C LYS A 244 4.56 -3.78 3.66
N ALA A 245 3.71 -2.77 3.82
CA ALA A 245 2.99 -2.49 5.07
C ALA A 245 1.94 -3.57 5.39
N LEU A 246 1.29 -4.15 4.38
CA LEU A 246 0.29 -5.19 4.54
C LEU A 246 0.90 -6.55 4.95
N PHE A 247 2.03 -6.93 4.34
CA PHE A 247 2.76 -8.17 4.64
C PHE A 247 3.49 -8.13 6.00
N LEU A 248 3.93 -6.95 6.44
CA LEU A 248 4.58 -6.76 7.74
C LEU A 248 3.58 -6.64 8.90
N ALA A 249 2.30 -6.33 8.63
CA ALA A 249 1.32 -6.00 9.67
C ALA A 249 0.32 -7.11 10.03
N LYS A 250 0.23 -8.21 9.27
CA LYS A 250 -0.84 -9.23 9.45
C LYS A 250 -0.37 -10.67 9.19
N SER A 251 -0.97 -11.61 9.93
CA SER A 251 -0.83 -13.04 9.66
C SER A 251 -1.44 -13.38 8.28
N PHE A 252 -0.91 -14.40 7.58
CA PHE A 252 -1.36 -14.78 6.22
C PHE A 252 -2.87 -15.09 6.16
N TYR A 253 -3.45 -15.52 7.30
CA TYR A 253 -4.88 -15.77 7.45
C TYR A 253 -5.70 -14.47 7.43
N ASP A 254 -5.25 -13.41 8.12
CA ASP A 254 -5.92 -12.11 8.17
C ASP A 254 -5.82 -11.35 6.85
N LEU A 255 -4.72 -11.56 6.10
CA LEU A 255 -4.56 -11.04 4.75
C LEU A 255 -5.62 -11.63 3.81
N SER A 256 -5.89 -12.95 3.87
CA SER A 256 -6.88 -13.60 3.01
C SER A 256 -8.33 -13.09 3.16
N GLN A 257 -8.65 -12.34 4.22
CA GLN A 257 -9.99 -11.79 4.49
C GLN A 257 -10.08 -10.27 4.29
N ASP A 258 -8.95 -9.60 4.04
CA ASP A 258 -8.89 -8.15 3.88
C ASP A 258 -9.31 -7.74 2.46
N GLU A 259 -10.30 -6.85 2.33
CA GLU A 259 -10.87 -6.48 1.02
C GLU A 259 -9.88 -5.71 0.13
N GLN A 260 -8.94 -4.97 0.74
CA GLN A 260 -7.84 -4.30 0.05
C GLN A 260 -6.77 -5.31 -0.39
N PHE A 261 -6.41 -6.27 0.47
CA PHE A 261 -5.56 -7.38 0.07
C PHE A 261 -6.22 -8.20 -1.03
N GLN A 262 -7.50 -8.53 -0.93
CA GLN A 262 -8.24 -9.25 -1.97
C GLN A 262 -8.28 -8.46 -3.27
N GLN A 263 -8.37 -7.12 -3.24
CA GLN A 263 -8.26 -6.29 -4.43
C GLN A 263 -6.85 -6.26 -5.01
N ILE A 264 -5.81 -6.15 -4.18
CA ILE A 264 -4.40 -6.20 -4.60
C ILE A 264 -4.06 -7.60 -5.12
N LEU A 265 -4.54 -8.65 -4.46
CA LEU A 265 -4.47 -10.04 -4.87
C LEU A 265 -5.25 -10.22 -6.15
N GLN A 266 -6.41 -9.58 -6.35
CA GLN A 266 -7.14 -9.55 -7.62
C GLN A 266 -6.37 -8.80 -8.71
N TYR A 267 -5.64 -7.73 -8.38
CA TYR A 267 -4.75 -7.03 -9.30
C TYR A 267 -3.56 -7.93 -9.69
N ALA A 268 -2.95 -8.61 -8.73
CA ALA A 268 -1.94 -9.65 -8.96
C ALA A 268 -2.53 -10.83 -9.77
N ILE A 269 -3.75 -11.31 -9.48
CA ILE A 269 -4.46 -12.37 -10.21
C ILE A 269 -4.66 -11.94 -11.65
N LYS A 270 -5.12 -10.70 -11.86
CA LYS A 270 -5.34 -10.12 -13.19
C LYS A 270 -4.03 -9.90 -13.95
N ALA A 271 -2.95 -9.55 -13.25
CA ALA A 271 -1.58 -9.52 -13.76
C ALA A 271 -0.97 -10.93 -13.97
N GLY A 272 -1.71 -12.00 -13.68
CA GLY A 272 -1.25 -13.39 -13.78
C GLY A 272 -0.26 -13.82 -12.70
N LEU A 273 -0.08 -12.99 -11.67
CA LEU A 273 0.82 -13.19 -10.52
C LEU A 273 0.21 -13.98 -9.38
N VAL A 274 -1.00 -14.51 -9.53
CA VAL A 274 -1.54 -15.39 -8.50
C VAL A 274 -1.41 -16.83 -8.91
N ALA A 275 -0.84 -17.57 -7.96
CA ALA A 275 -1.03 -18.98 -7.77
C ALA A 275 -2.53 -19.27 -7.95
N LYS A 276 -2.91 -19.66 -9.17
CA LYS A 276 -4.07 -20.55 -9.30
C LYS A 276 -3.83 -21.70 -8.32
N ASP A 277 -4.89 -22.21 -7.73
CA ASP A 277 -4.93 -23.29 -6.72
C ASP A 277 -4.12 -24.57 -7.06
N GLU A 278 -3.38 -24.59 -8.17
CA GLU A 278 -2.42 -25.61 -8.61
C GLU A 278 -0.98 -25.38 -8.09
N ILE A 279 -0.64 -24.25 -7.47
CA ILE A 279 0.74 -23.98 -6.98
C ILE A 279 0.74 -23.61 -5.50
N ILE A 280 0.54 -24.61 -4.63
CA ILE A 280 0.83 -24.46 -3.19
C ILE A 280 1.74 -25.61 -2.66
N ASP A 281 2.12 -26.59 -3.48
CA ASP A 281 2.88 -27.78 -3.01
C ASP A 281 4.25 -27.98 -3.69
N GLY A 282 4.80 -26.96 -4.35
CA GLY A 282 6.12 -27.03 -4.98
C GLY A 282 7.25 -26.65 -4.03
N ASN A 283 7.82 -27.61 -3.29
CA ASN A 283 9.11 -27.43 -2.60
C ASN A 283 10.31 -27.42 -3.57
N ASP A 284 10.05 -27.55 -4.86
CA ASP A 284 11.10 -27.64 -5.87
C ASP A 284 11.78 -26.29 -6.10
N PRO A 285 13.11 -26.27 -6.20
CA PRO A 285 13.87 -25.07 -6.58
C PRO A 285 13.42 -24.49 -7.92
N VAL A 286 13.34 -23.16 -7.99
CA VAL A 286 12.93 -22.44 -9.22
C VAL A 286 14.01 -22.58 -10.30
N PRO A 287 13.70 -23.15 -11.48
CA PRO A 287 14.61 -23.10 -12.62
C PRO A 287 14.80 -21.67 -13.11
N LEU A 288 16.00 -21.33 -13.55
CA LEU A 288 16.30 -19.99 -14.08
C LEU A 288 15.36 -19.58 -15.24
N SER A 289 15.04 -20.51 -16.13
CA SER A 289 14.11 -20.27 -17.24
C SER A 289 12.71 -19.87 -16.78
N TYR A 290 12.28 -20.37 -15.62
CA TYR A 290 10.95 -20.11 -15.08
C TYR A 290 10.89 -18.79 -14.30
N ALA A 291 11.98 -18.38 -13.63
CA ALA A 291 12.08 -17.09 -12.95
C ALA A 291 11.78 -15.91 -13.89
N HIS A 292 12.26 -15.96 -15.13
CA HIS A 292 11.96 -14.94 -16.16
C HIS A 292 10.46 -14.80 -16.41
N THR A 293 9.71 -15.91 -16.40
CA THR A 293 8.27 -15.89 -16.62
C THR A 293 7.53 -15.16 -15.48
N ILE A 294 7.99 -15.34 -14.24
CA ILE A 294 7.41 -14.69 -13.05
C ILE A 294 7.64 -13.17 -13.12
N ILE A 295 8.84 -12.74 -13.46
CA ILE A 295 9.17 -11.31 -13.57
C ILE A 295 8.41 -10.66 -14.72
N SER A 296 8.35 -11.30 -15.90
CA SER A 296 7.61 -10.76 -17.06
C SER A 296 6.14 -10.52 -16.72
N ARG A 297 5.51 -11.42 -15.94
CA ARG A 297 4.16 -11.22 -15.41
C ARG A 297 4.10 -10.04 -14.45
N ALA A 298 5.07 -9.92 -13.56
CA ALA A 298 5.08 -8.88 -12.54
C ALA A 298 5.20 -7.46 -13.12
N LEU A 299 5.86 -7.36 -14.26
CA LEU A 299 6.05 -6.13 -15.01
C LEU A 299 4.96 -5.90 -16.07
N HIS A 300 3.91 -6.73 -16.10
CA HIS A 300 2.80 -6.65 -17.06
C HIS A 300 3.20 -6.82 -18.53
N LEU A 301 4.33 -7.45 -18.83
CA LEU A 301 4.77 -7.67 -20.23
C LEU A 301 3.79 -8.56 -21.01
N ASN A 302 3.15 -9.50 -20.32
CA ASN A 302 2.20 -10.44 -20.91
C ASN A 302 0.86 -9.81 -21.33
N GLU A 303 0.54 -8.61 -20.83
CA GLU A 303 -0.67 -7.87 -21.25
C GLU A 303 -0.51 -7.27 -22.65
N ILE A 304 0.73 -7.18 -23.15
CA ILE A 304 1.08 -6.65 -24.46
C ILE A 304 1.04 -7.77 -25.50
N SER A 305 1.71 -8.89 -25.20
CA SER A 305 1.69 -10.12 -25.99
C SER A 305 2.19 -11.28 -25.13
N LYS A 306 1.68 -12.49 -25.36
CA LYS A 306 2.03 -13.68 -24.57
C LYS A 306 3.50 -14.12 -24.71
N ASP A 307 4.19 -13.64 -25.75
CA ASP A 307 5.52 -14.12 -26.15
C ASP A 307 6.64 -13.09 -25.92
N VAL A 308 6.34 -11.95 -25.30
CA VAL A 308 7.30 -10.86 -25.07
C VAL A 308 8.01 -11.03 -23.73
N ASN A 309 9.34 -10.95 -23.76
CA ASN A 309 10.23 -11.10 -22.61
C ASN A 309 11.07 -9.84 -22.37
N LEU A 310 11.67 -9.74 -21.18
CA LEU A 310 12.60 -8.64 -20.82
C LEU A 310 13.79 -8.49 -21.79
N SER A 311 14.29 -9.60 -22.32
CA SER A 311 15.37 -9.60 -23.32
C SER A 311 15.00 -8.84 -24.59
N ASP A 312 13.72 -8.84 -24.97
CA ASP A 312 13.23 -8.16 -26.17
C ASP A 312 13.30 -6.63 -26.01
N PHE A 313 13.36 -6.14 -24.76
CA PHE A 313 13.61 -4.75 -24.41
C PHE A 313 15.10 -4.46 -24.16
N GLY A 314 16.00 -5.41 -24.44
CA GLY A 314 17.44 -5.26 -24.18
C GLY A 314 17.81 -5.31 -22.68
N VAL A 315 16.89 -5.78 -21.83
CA VAL A 315 17.13 -5.95 -20.39
C VAL A 315 17.51 -7.41 -20.12
N SER A 316 18.78 -7.63 -19.79
CA SER A 316 19.35 -8.95 -19.52
C SER A 316 19.66 -9.17 -18.04
N ILE A 317 18.96 -10.12 -17.43
CA ILE A 317 19.24 -10.49 -16.04
C ILE A 317 20.42 -11.46 -16.03
N ASN A 318 21.64 -10.92 -16.11
CA ASN A 318 22.85 -11.72 -15.89
C ASN A 318 22.90 -12.13 -14.41
N LEU A 319 22.76 -13.42 -14.14
CA LEU A 319 22.96 -13.99 -12.82
C LEU A 319 24.41 -14.47 -12.69
N THR A 320 25.07 -14.02 -11.62
CA THR A 320 26.49 -14.27 -11.36
C THR A 320 26.81 -15.73 -11.03
N ASN A 321 25.82 -16.51 -10.60
CA ASN A 321 25.98 -17.92 -10.29
C ASN A 321 25.18 -18.78 -11.30
N ALA A 322 25.85 -19.28 -12.33
CA ALA A 322 25.26 -20.15 -13.34
C ALA A 322 24.93 -21.57 -12.81
N LYS A 323 24.04 -21.67 -11.82
CA LYS A 323 23.35 -22.91 -11.43
C LYS A 323 22.04 -23.00 -12.22
N THR A 324 21.57 -24.23 -12.50
CA THR A 324 20.30 -24.45 -13.22
C THR A 324 19.08 -23.89 -12.48
N ASN A 325 19.19 -23.79 -11.15
CA ASN A 325 18.13 -23.31 -10.25
C ASN A 325 18.59 -22.06 -9.49
N LEU A 326 17.63 -21.18 -9.19
CA LEU A 326 17.84 -19.88 -8.56
C LEU A 326 18.24 -20.00 -7.09
N THR A 327 19.30 -19.28 -6.69
CA THR A 327 19.63 -19.09 -5.28
C THR A 327 18.95 -17.85 -4.69
N MET A 328 18.97 -17.69 -3.36
CA MET A 328 18.44 -16.53 -2.65
C MET A 328 19.19 -15.25 -3.03
N GLY A 329 20.52 -15.33 -3.19
CA GLY A 329 21.33 -14.23 -3.70
C GLY A 329 20.95 -13.83 -5.14
N ASP A 330 20.77 -14.83 -6.02
CA ASP A 330 20.31 -14.59 -7.39
C ASP A 330 18.92 -13.94 -7.42
N ALA A 331 18.02 -14.39 -6.55
CA ALA A 331 16.66 -13.87 -6.43
C ALA A 331 16.62 -12.41 -5.97
N ILE A 332 17.40 -12.05 -4.94
CA ILE A 332 17.48 -10.67 -4.45
C ILE A 332 17.97 -9.74 -5.56
N LEU A 333 19.05 -10.11 -6.25
CA LEU A 333 19.61 -9.33 -7.35
C LEU A 333 18.58 -9.15 -8.48
N LEU A 334 17.87 -10.23 -8.82
CA LEU A 334 16.86 -10.25 -9.87
C LEU A 334 15.62 -9.41 -9.50
N VAL A 335 15.17 -9.47 -8.25
CA VAL A 335 14.07 -8.66 -7.72
C VAL A 335 14.44 -7.19 -7.65
N GLU A 336 15.66 -6.86 -7.24
CA GLU A 336 16.17 -5.49 -7.20
C GLU A 336 16.25 -4.89 -8.61
N LYS A 337 16.78 -5.66 -9.58
CA LYS A 337 16.77 -5.28 -10.99
C LYS A 337 15.35 -5.06 -11.49
N ALA A 338 14.43 -6.01 -11.25
CA ALA A 338 13.04 -5.92 -11.67
C ALA A 338 12.34 -4.67 -11.09
N LYS A 339 12.59 -4.35 -9.83
CA LYS A 339 12.08 -3.14 -9.19
C LYS A 339 12.60 -1.87 -9.87
N ASN A 340 13.90 -1.79 -10.14
CA ASN A 340 14.51 -0.59 -10.70
C ASN A 340 14.06 -0.35 -12.15
N ILE A 341 13.83 -1.40 -12.94
CA ILE A 341 13.33 -1.27 -14.32
C ILE A 341 11.81 -1.08 -14.42
N HIS A 342 11.06 -1.28 -13.32
CA HIS A 342 9.61 -1.24 -13.34
C HIS A 342 9.08 0.11 -13.84
N ASP A 343 9.47 1.21 -13.19
CA ASP A 343 8.98 2.54 -13.54
C ASP A 343 9.36 2.95 -14.99
N PRO A 344 10.64 2.81 -15.42
CA PRO A 344 11.02 3.11 -16.81
C PRO A 344 10.25 2.30 -17.86
N LEU A 345 9.98 1.01 -17.59
CA LEU A 345 9.18 0.18 -18.50
C LEU A 345 7.71 0.62 -18.53
N GLN A 346 7.12 0.98 -17.38
CA GLN A 346 5.76 1.52 -17.33
C GLN A 346 5.66 2.85 -18.10
N GLU A 347 6.67 3.72 -17.98
CA GLU A 347 6.75 4.95 -18.77
C GLU A 347 6.87 4.67 -20.28
N TYR A 348 7.71 3.72 -20.69
CA TYR A 348 7.79 3.25 -22.08
C TYR A 348 6.42 2.84 -22.61
N PHE A 349 5.71 1.96 -21.90
CA PHE A 349 4.40 1.46 -22.35
C PHE A 349 3.34 2.57 -22.39
N SER A 350 3.36 3.48 -21.41
CA SER A 350 2.46 4.63 -21.37
C SER A 350 2.64 5.50 -22.62
N HIS A 351 3.88 5.84 -22.97
CA HIS A 351 4.18 6.65 -24.16
C HIS A 351 3.93 5.90 -25.47
N MET A 352 4.16 4.58 -25.51
CA MET A 352 3.78 3.78 -26.67
C MET A 352 2.26 3.71 -26.87
N ALA A 353 1.47 3.65 -25.80
CA ALA A 353 0.02 3.72 -25.88
C ALA A 353 -0.47 5.08 -26.41
N GLU A 354 0.17 6.18 -25.99
CA GLU A 354 -0.07 7.52 -26.55
C GLU A 354 0.27 7.58 -28.05
N ALA A 355 1.41 7.02 -28.46
CA ALA A 355 1.84 6.95 -29.86
C ALA A 355 0.85 6.17 -30.72
N VAL A 356 0.38 5.01 -30.24
CA VAL A 356 -0.65 4.18 -30.91
C VAL A 356 -1.94 4.96 -31.08
N LYS A 357 -2.44 5.60 -30.02
CA LYS A 357 -3.66 6.41 -30.06
C LYS A 357 -3.58 7.54 -31.11
N SER A 358 -2.45 8.24 -31.19
CA SER A 358 -2.25 9.26 -32.23
C SER A 358 -2.10 8.64 -33.63
N SER A 359 -1.52 7.44 -33.74
CA SER A 359 -1.42 6.70 -35.00
C SER A 359 -2.76 6.22 -35.56
N GLU A 360 -3.72 5.87 -34.71
CA GLU A 360 -5.10 5.55 -35.13
C GLU A 360 -5.77 6.77 -35.78
N THR A 361 -5.45 7.98 -35.31
CA THR A 361 -5.94 9.23 -35.94
C THR A 361 -5.32 9.41 -37.33
N ILE A 362 -4.05 9.05 -37.50
CA ILE A 362 -3.36 9.06 -38.81
C ILE A 362 -4.03 8.06 -39.76
N GLU A 363 -4.23 6.82 -39.33
CA GLU A 363 -4.88 5.78 -40.13
C GLU A 363 -6.28 6.19 -40.57
N ASN A 364 -7.12 6.66 -39.64
CA ASN A 364 -8.48 7.10 -39.93
C ASN A 364 -8.52 8.25 -40.95
N LEU A 365 -7.68 9.27 -40.77
CA LEU A 365 -7.66 10.43 -41.68
C LEU A 365 -6.99 10.11 -43.02
N SER A 366 -6.04 9.18 -43.07
CA SER A 366 -5.36 8.77 -44.31
C SER A 366 -6.35 8.25 -45.36
N SER A 367 -7.40 7.55 -44.92
CA SER A 367 -8.46 7.01 -45.79
C SER A 367 -9.27 8.09 -46.53
N THR A 368 -9.20 9.33 -46.07
CA THR A 368 -9.92 10.47 -46.64
C THR A 368 -9.08 11.27 -47.65
N LEU A 369 -7.80 10.91 -47.82
CA LEU A 369 -6.90 11.62 -48.72
C LEU A 369 -7.13 11.23 -50.18
N SER A 370 -7.02 12.22 -51.06
CA SER A 370 -7.08 12.02 -52.51
C SER A 370 -5.80 11.35 -53.05
N ASP A 371 -4.66 11.53 -52.38
CA ASP A 371 -3.38 10.89 -52.72
C ASP A 371 -3.29 9.50 -52.08
N LEU A 372 -3.54 8.47 -52.90
CA LEU A 372 -3.54 7.07 -52.46
C LEU A 372 -2.15 6.59 -52.04
N ALA A 373 -1.08 7.09 -52.66
CA ALA A 373 0.29 6.67 -52.32
C ALA A 373 0.71 7.23 -50.95
N LEU A 374 0.34 8.48 -50.65
CA LEU A 374 0.52 9.06 -49.32
C LEU A 374 -0.36 8.36 -48.28
N ALA A 375 -1.62 8.06 -48.63
CA ALA A 375 -2.53 7.34 -47.74
C ALA A 375 -1.96 5.97 -47.34
N ASP A 376 -1.43 5.20 -48.29
CA ASP A 376 -0.82 3.90 -48.01
C ASP A 376 0.43 4.03 -47.13
N LYS A 377 1.30 5.02 -47.38
CA LYS A 377 2.47 5.30 -46.51
C LYS A 377 2.05 5.62 -45.07
N LEU A 378 1.00 6.42 -44.88
CA LEU A 378 0.48 6.79 -43.56
C LEU A 378 -0.12 5.59 -42.83
N LYS A 379 -0.84 4.71 -43.54
CA LYS A 379 -1.36 3.45 -42.97
C LYS A 379 -0.24 2.49 -42.59
N THR A 380 0.76 2.32 -43.45
CA THR A 380 1.94 1.51 -43.13
C THR A 380 2.66 2.05 -41.91
N PHE A 381 2.84 3.37 -41.82
CA PHE A 381 3.42 4.00 -40.65
C PHE A 381 2.62 3.72 -39.38
N ALA A 382 1.30 3.91 -39.38
CA ALA A 382 0.44 3.62 -38.23
C ALA A 382 0.48 2.14 -37.83
N GLY A 383 0.48 1.23 -38.81
CA GLY A 383 0.66 -0.20 -38.57
C GLY A 383 2.00 -0.53 -37.91
N ASN A 384 3.09 0.10 -38.36
CA ASN A 384 4.41 -0.11 -37.77
C ASN A 384 4.51 0.45 -36.34
N VAL A 385 3.87 1.59 -36.05
CA VAL A 385 3.76 2.12 -34.67
C VAL A 385 3.12 1.08 -33.75
N LYS A 386 2.01 0.48 -34.19
CA LYS A 386 1.31 -0.56 -33.42
C LYS A 386 2.17 -1.81 -33.19
N SER A 387 2.90 -2.26 -34.21
CA SER A 387 3.81 -3.41 -34.09
C SER A 387 5.01 -3.14 -33.19
N SER A 388 5.48 -1.89 -33.13
CA SER A 388 6.65 -1.52 -32.30
C SER A 388 6.41 -1.56 -30.79
N VAL A 389 5.15 -1.62 -30.34
CA VAL A 389 4.83 -1.82 -28.91
C VAL A 389 5.39 -3.15 -28.41
N SER A 390 5.27 -4.20 -29.22
CA SER A 390 5.72 -5.57 -28.92
C SER A 390 7.11 -5.90 -29.48
N ASP A 391 7.70 -5.00 -30.28
CA ASP A 391 9.01 -5.18 -30.91
C ASP A 391 9.81 -3.86 -30.86
N PRO A 392 10.58 -3.63 -29.78
CA PRO A 392 11.35 -2.42 -29.58
C PRO A 392 12.44 -2.18 -30.64
N GLU A 393 12.90 -3.22 -31.36
CA GLU A 393 13.88 -3.03 -32.44
C GLU A 393 13.31 -2.19 -33.59
N LEU A 394 11.98 -2.22 -33.77
CA LEU A 394 11.28 -1.40 -34.76
C LEU A 394 11.21 0.07 -34.37
N LEU A 395 11.38 0.43 -33.10
CA LEU A 395 11.18 1.79 -32.59
C LEU A 395 12.03 2.82 -33.36
N SER A 396 13.31 2.50 -33.58
CA SER A 396 14.24 3.36 -34.33
C SER A 396 13.81 3.59 -35.78
N LYS A 397 13.28 2.56 -36.44
CA LYS A 397 12.79 2.60 -37.82
C LYS A 397 11.46 3.36 -37.93
N VAL A 398 10.57 3.20 -36.95
CA VAL A 398 9.31 3.93 -36.90
C VAL A 398 9.57 5.42 -36.69
N LYS A 399 10.49 5.78 -35.79
CA LYS A 399 10.85 7.17 -35.52
C LYS A 399 11.46 7.88 -36.73
N SER A 400 12.36 7.22 -37.47
CA SER A 400 12.90 7.80 -38.70
C SER A 400 11.79 8.02 -39.75
N GLY A 401 10.89 7.04 -39.90
CA GLY A 401 9.71 7.17 -40.76
C GLY A 401 8.78 8.33 -40.37
N ALA A 402 8.61 8.61 -39.08
CA ALA A 402 7.84 9.76 -38.60
C ALA A 402 8.45 11.09 -39.06
N SER A 403 9.78 11.22 -38.95
CA SER A 403 10.52 12.43 -39.33
C SER A 403 10.46 12.69 -40.85
N ASP A 404 10.54 11.62 -41.65
CA ASP A 404 10.39 11.67 -43.11
C ASP A 404 8.97 12.09 -43.53
N LEU A 405 7.95 11.56 -42.84
CA LEU A 405 6.55 11.93 -43.07
C LEU A 405 6.28 13.39 -42.71
N LEU A 406 6.82 13.90 -41.60
CA LEU A 406 6.68 15.31 -41.22
C LEU A 406 7.25 16.25 -42.28
N SER A 407 8.43 15.93 -42.81
CA SER A 407 9.06 16.69 -43.89
C SER A 407 8.20 16.68 -45.17
N SER A 408 7.66 15.51 -45.52
CA SER A 408 6.79 15.34 -46.69
C SER A 408 5.46 16.10 -46.55
N LEU A 409 4.82 16.01 -45.38
CA LEU A 409 3.54 16.69 -45.09
C LEU A 409 3.71 18.21 -45.06
N GLN A 410 4.81 18.72 -44.50
CA GLN A 410 5.12 20.16 -44.49
C GLN A 410 5.23 20.72 -45.91
N SER A 411 5.88 20.00 -46.82
CA SER A 411 6.00 20.38 -48.23
C SER A 411 4.63 20.43 -48.92
N LEU A 412 3.76 19.44 -48.66
CA LEU A 412 2.42 19.36 -49.26
C LEU A 412 1.48 20.46 -48.75
N ILE A 413 1.52 20.79 -47.46
CA ILE A 413 0.72 21.88 -46.87
C ILE A 413 1.10 23.23 -47.50
N ASN A 414 2.39 23.46 -47.72
CA ASN A 414 2.90 24.69 -48.34
C ASN A 414 2.58 24.79 -49.84
N GLY A 415 2.28 23.67 -50.51
CA GLY A 415 2.05 23.57 -51.96
C GLY A 415 0.60 23.75 -52.42
N GLY A 416 -0.36 23.93 -51.51
CA GLY A 416 -1.76 24.24 -51.83
C GLY A 416 -2.55 23.07 -52.44
N TRP A 417 -2.97 22.12 -51.60
CA TRP A 417 -3.68 20.91 -52.05
C TRP A 417 -5.11 20.79 -51.52
N LYS A 418 -5.93 20.11 -52.31
CA LYS A 418 -7.20 19.48 -51.91
C LYS A 418 -6.86 18.58 -50.71
N ASP A 419 -7.58 18.72 -49.60
CA ASP A 419 -7.36 18.01 -48.31
C ASP A 419 -6.50 18.75 -47.25
N LEU A 420 -6.19 20.04 -47.41
CA LEU A 420 -5.40 20.86 -46.47
C LEU A 420 -5.79 20.69 -44.98
N ILE A 421 -7.09 20.65 -44.68
CA ILE A 421 -7.60 20.49 -43.30
C ILE A 421 -7.20 19.12 -42.72
N ASN A 422 -7.33 18.05 -43.51
CA ASN A 422 -6.98 16.70 -43.07
C ASN A 422 -5.47 16.53 -43.02
N LEU A 423 -4.72 17.09 -43.98
CA LEU A 423 -3.25 17.10 -43.95
C LEU A 423 -2.69 17.83 -42.71
N THR A 424 -3.32 18.94 -42.30
CA THR A 424 -2.91 19.67 -41.08
C THR A 424 -3.16 18.83 -39.82
N LYS A 425 -4.31 18.15 -39.75
CA LYS A 425 -4.63 17.24 -38.64
C LYS A 425 -3.72 16.02 -38.60
N ILE A 426 -3.43 15.43 -39.76
CA ILE A 426 -2.50 14.31 -39.91
C ILE A 426 -1.11 14.73 -39.47
N LYS A 427 -0.61 15.89 -39.92
CA LYS A 427 0.68 16.41 -39.48
C LYS A 427 0.75 16.54 -37.96
N LYS A 428 -0.28 17.12 -37.32
CA LYS A 428 -0.35 17.23 -35.86
C LYS A 428 -0.30 15.85 -35.19
N ALA A 429 -1.05 14.88 -35.72
CA ALA A 429 -1.05 13.53 -35.19
C ALA A 429 0.32 12.83 -35.37
N VAL A 430 1.00 13.04 -36.50
CA VAL A 430 2.38 12.55 -36.73
C VAL A 430 3.37 13.23 -35.77
N ASP A 431 3.23 14.53 -35.52
CA ASP A 431 4.06 15.27 -34.54
C ASP A 431 3.87 14.68 -33.13
N GLU A 432 2.62 14.46 -32.70
CA GLU A 432 2.27 13.86 -31.41
C GLU A 432 2.78 12.41 -31.28
N THR A 433 2.63 11.60 -32.34
CA THR A 433 3.21 10.25 -32.40
C THR A 433 4.73 10.32 -32.29
N ASN A 434 5.41 11.22 -33.00
CA ASN A 434 6.86 11.35 -32.96
C ASN A 434 7.39 11.78 -31.58
N ASP A 435 6.71 12.71 -30.90
CA ASP A 435 7.06 13.11 -29.52
C ASP A 435 6.90 11.95 -28.54
N SER A 436 5.80 11.21 -28.66
CA SER A 436 5.52 10.04 -27.82
C SER A 436 6.54 8.91 -28.06
N LEU A 437 6.88 8.63 -29.33
CA LEU A 437 7.93 7.66 -29.70
C LEU A 437 9.30 8.05 -29.14
N LYS A 438 9.62 9.35 -29.12
CA LYS A 438 10.87 9.83 -28.53
C LYS A 438 10.91 9.59 -27.01
N LYS A 439 9.83 9.93 -26.30
CA LYS A 439 9.74 9.70 -24.84
C LYS A 439 9.80 8.21 -24.52
N ALA A 440 9.15 7.37 -25.32
CA ALA A 440 9.27 5.92 -25.21
C ALA A 440 10.72 5.47 -25.39
N GLU A 441 11.42 5.95 -26.42
CA GLU A 441 12.84 5.60 -26.63
C GLU A 441 13.74 6.03 -25.47
N ASP A 442 13.49 7.20 -24.88
CA ASP A 442 14.25 7.70 -23.73
C ASP A 442 13.99 6.82 -22.49
N ALA A 443 12.73 6.49 -22.19
CA ALA A 443 12.37 5.57 -21.10
C ALA A 443 12.93 4.15 -21.30
N LEU A 444 12.97 3.66 -22.54
CA LEU A 444 13.58 2.37 -22.87
C LEU A 444 15.09 2.38 -22.63
N LYS A 445 15.78 3.48 -22.97
CA LYS A 445 17.21 3.64 -22.67
C LYS A 445 17.46 3.69 -21.18
N ASP A 446 16.60 4.35 -20.41
CA ASP A 446 16.69 4.38 -18.96
C ASP A 446 16.56 2.96 -18.39
N ALA A 447 15.58 2.18 -18.84
CA ALA A 447 15.44 0.77 -18.47
C ALA A 447 16.69 -0.07 -18.82
N GLN A 448 17.26 0.12 -20.01
CA GLN A 448 18.46 -0.59 -20.46
C GLN A 448 19.73 -0.17 -19.70
N SER A 449 19.81 1.08 -19.24
CA SER A 449 20.97 1.60 -18.51
C SER A 449 21.12 1.00 -17.10
N ILE A 450 20.00 0.65 -16.46
CA ILE A 450 19.93 0.00 -15.14
C ILE A 450 20.56 -1.39 -15.18
N ASN A 451 20.66 -1.98 -16.38
CA ASN A 451 21.24 -3.29 -16.60
C ASN A 451 22.77 -3.35 -16.37
N TYR A 452 23.43 -2.19 -16.28
CA TYR A 452 24.88 -2.03 -16.18
C TYR A 452 25.43 -1.73 -14.78
N ILE A 453 24.61 -1.86 -13.72
CA ILE A 453 25.11 -1.72 -12.35
C ILE A 453 25.96 -2.97 -12.03
N PRO A 454 27.30 -2.83 -11.85
CA PRO A 454 28.23 -3.96 -11.72
C PRO A 454 27.98 -4.85 -10.50
#